data_AF-A0A6A6BKV7-F1
#
_entry.id   AF-A0A6A6BKV7-F1
#
_cell.length_a   1.000
_cell.length_b   1.000
_cell.length_c   1.000
_cell.angle_alpha   90.00
_cell.angle_beta   90.00
_cell.angle_gamma   90.00
#
_symmetry.space_group_name_H-M   'P 1'
#
loop_
_entity.id
_entity.type
_entity.pdbx_description
1 polymer ?
#
loop_
_entity_poly.entity_id
_entity_poly.type
_entity_poly.pdbx_seq_one_letter_code
_entity_poly.pdbx_strand_id
1 'polypeptide(L)'
;MRTGRNRNLPLPPIMDPAVQAARQRWTEPKLAPPRVKDMTPFQQKLYRNPYAHALGTPVRACRSSGTHLPSHFFLRLQPTLHPETSEPWLLPTALSAAALPGPGQPLPPAPSAYTLLRQSWLEYLGPPPPVGGFATAWAGGKARAKGKAPGRWRDSLNMRIFERVGTEARKLTWREDMPDLVLRLLRKVAFRALQWGFVRPGGGGVVRRIDGEGLSRLEEVEDVGAVVFLRRLAESPALRRVRTDVMAAIDEGDELATVVRKLVATARKAALKKGAQPTYQQLTEPPPPRLQPQIVYPALEYPTMQWRGRQVPVYDLQELLGAEALEELVGGTAWKEDEAVVLRDNIGALGAHLALTGLKDYVIR
;
A
#
# COMPACT_ATOMS: atom_id res chain seq x y z
N MET A 1 -25.43 -34.80 -62.89
CA MET A 1 -26.03 -34.54 -61.57
C MET A 1 -24.94 -34.13 -60.58
N ARG A 2 -24.81 -32.85 -60.24
CA ARG A 2 -23.96 -32.38 -59.13
C ARG A 2 -24.84 -32.24 -57.90
N THR A 3 -24.73 -33.16 -56.95
CA THR A 3 -25.33 -33.07 -55.62
C THR A 3 -24.53 -32.05 -54.79
N GLY A 4 -24.81 -30.77 -55.01
CA GLY A 4 -24.30 -29.69 -54.16
C GLY A 4 -24.86 -29.89 -52.75
N ARG A 5 -24.00 -30.19 -51.78
CA ARG A 5 -24.38 -30.20 -50.36
C ARG A 5 -25.02 -28.85 -50.03
N ASN A 6 -26.29 -28.85 -49.61
CA ASN A 6 -26.98 -27.70 -49.06
C ASN A 6 -26.21 -27.19 -47.83
N ARG A 7 -25.22 -26.32 -48.06
CA ARG A 7 -24.63 -25.51 -47.01
C ARG A 7 -25.65 -24.42 -46.73
N ASN A 8 -26.32 -24.50 -45.59
CA ASN A 8 -27.23 -23.46 -45.14
C ASN A 8 -26.50 -22.11 -45.25
N LEU A 9 -27.15 -21.16 -45.92
CA LEU A 9 -26.66 -19.79 -46.01
C LEU A 9 -26.44 -19.25 -44.59
N PRO A 10 -25.34 -18.52 -44.32
CA PRO A 10 -25.11 -17.95 -43.00
C PRO A 10 -26.30 -17.07 -42.64
N LEU A 11 -26.86 -17.29 -41.43
CA LEU A 11 -27.95 -16.48 -40.94
C LEU A 11 -27.49 -15.01 -40.88
N PRO A 12 -28.36 -14.05 -41.28
CA PRO A 12 -28.03 -12.65 -41.11
C PRO A 12 -27.74 -12.36 -39.63
N PRO A 13 -26.80 -11.46 -39.28
CA PRO A 13 -26.37 -11.23 -37.88
C PRO A 13 -27.48 -10.84 -36.91
N ILE A 14 -28.63 -10.38 -37.43
CA ILE A 14 -29.82 -10.08 -36.63
C ILE A 14 -30.62 -11.32 -36.24
N MET A 15 -30.46 -12.45 -36.95
CA MET A 15 -31.13 -13.73 -36.69
C MET A 15 -30.16 -14.83 -36.23
N ASP A 16 -28.86 -14.57 -36.24
CA ASP A 16 -27.86 -15.49 -35.69
C ASP A 16 -27.98 -15.49 -34.14
N PRO A 17 -28.41 -16.61 -33.52
CA PRO A 17 -28.57 -16.68 -32.08
C PRO A 17 -27.25 -16.47 -31.33
N ALA A 18 -26.10 -16.82 -31.92
CA ALA A 18 -24.80 -16.57 -31.30
C ALA A 18 -24.47 -15.07 -31.25
N VAL A 19 -24.82 -14.31 -32.29
CA VAL A 19 -24.64 -12.86 -32.35
C VAL A 19 -25.60 -12.14 -31.40
N GLN A 20 -26.85 -12.60 -31.31
CA GLN A 20 -27.83 -12.07 -30.35
C GLN A 20 -27.38 -12.34 -28.90
N ALA A 21 -26.97 -13.56 -28.57
CA ALA A 21 -26.45 -13.90 -27.25
C ALA A 21 -25.21 -13.09 -26.89
N ALA A 22 -24.28 -12.88 -27.83
CA ALA A 22 -23.10 -12.05 -27.62
C ALA A 22 -23.46 -10.56 -27.34
N ARG A 23 -24.51 -10.05 -27.99
CA ARG A 23 -25.03 -8.69 -27.74
C ARG A 23 -25.75 -8.59 -26.39
N GLN A 24 -26.53 -9.61 -26.02
CA GLN A 24 -27.30 -9.63 -24.77
C GLN A 24 -26.45 -9.93 -23.53
N ARG A 25 -25.29 -10.58 -23.69
CA ARG A 25 -24.37 -10.91 -22.58
C ARG A 25 -23.97 -9.72 -21.71
N TRP A 26 -23.92 -8.51 -22.26
CA TRP A 26 -23.59 -7.28 -21.51
C TRP A 26 -24.81 -6.63 -20.84
N THR A 27 -26.01 -7.01 -21.27
CA THR A 27 -27.30 -6.54 -20.74
C THR A 27 -27.81 -7.48 -19.65
N GLU A 28 -27.43 -8.76 -19.70
CA GLU A 28 -27.76 -9.72 -18.65
C GLU A 28 -27.19 -9.24 -17.29
N PRO A 29 -28.01 -9.21 -16.24
CA PRO A 29 -27.52 -8.88 -14.92
C PRO A 29 -26.44 -9.89 -14.52
N LYS A 30 -25.31 -9.37 -14.02
CA LYS A 30 -24.23 -10.22 -13.50
C LYS A 30 -24.83 -11.19 -12.49
N LEU A 31 -24.58 -12.49 -12.68
CA LEU A 31 -24.99 -13.51 -11.72
C LEU A 31 -24.58 -13.09 -10.31
N ALA A 32 -25.49 -13.26 -9.36
CA ALA A 32 -25.19 -12.99 -7.97
C ALA A 32 -23.96 -13.80 -7.55
N PRO A 33 -23.06 -13.24 -6.74
CA PRO A 33 -21.93 -13.99 -6.23
C PRO A 33 -22.44 -15.24 -5.48
N PRO A 34 -21.80 -16.41 -5.70
CA PRO A 34 -22.24 -17.65 -5.05
C PRO A 34 -22.18 -17.49 -3.53
N ARG A 35 -23.14 -18.09 -2.82
CA ARG A 35 -23.10 -18.09 -1.36
C ARG A 35 -21.96 -18.99 -0.91
N VAL A 36 -21.29 -18.62 0.17
CA VAL A 36 -20.14 -19.37 0.70
C VAL A 36 -20.52 -20.82 1.05
N LYS A 37 -21.78 -21.07 1.43
CA LYS A 37 -22.28 -22.42 1.74
C LYS A 37 -22.33 -23.34 0.51
N ASP A 38 -22.49 -22.77 -0.68
CA ASP A 38 -22.62 -23.50 -1.94
C ASP A 38 -21.24 -23.73 -2.61
N MET A 39 -20.19 -23.17 -2.03
CA MET A 39 -18.81 -23.30 -2.51
C MET A 39 -18.19 -24.62 -2.06
N THR A 40 -17.30 -25.17 -2.90
CA THR A 40 -16.49 -26.33 -2.54
C THR A 40 -15.58 -26.03 -1.33
N PRO A 41 -15.13 -27.03 -0.55
CA PRO A 41 -14.24 -26.80 0.58
C PRO A 41 -12.98 -26.00 0.22
N PHE A 42 -12.41 -26.25 -0.97
CA PHE A 42 -11.28 -25.46 -1.48
C PHE A 42 -11.66 -24.00 -1.74
N GLN A 43 -12.79 -23.75 -2.40
CA GLN A 43 -13.28 -22.39 -2.65
C GLN A 43 -13.56 -21.64 -1.34
N GLN A 44 -14.14 -22.30 -0.34
CA GLN A 44 -14.35 -21.70 0.98
C GLN A 44 -13.02 -21.33 1.65
N LYS A 45 -12.01 -22.21 1.58
CA LYS A 45 -10.67 -21.95 2.10
C LYS A 45 -10.00 -20.78 1.37
N LEU A 46 -10.11 -20.74 0.04
CA LEU A 46 -9.58 -19.65 -0.78
C LEU A 46 -10.30 -18.32 -0.47
N TYR A 47 -11.61 -18.36 -0.28
CA TYR A 47 -12.44 -17.19 0.04
C TYR A 47 -12.16 -16.61 1.43
N ARG A 48 -11.66 -17.42 2.37
CA ARG A 48 -11.23 -16.95 3.71
C ARG A 48 -9.81 -16.40 3.72
N ASN A 49 -8.98 -16.76 2.73
CA ASN A 49 -7.57 -16.40 2.70
C ASN A 49 -7.36 -14.90 2.39
N PRO A 50 -6.82 -14.09 3.32
CA PRO A 50 -6.59 -12.66 3.09
C PRO A 50 -5.61 -12.39 1.93
N TYR A 51 -4.59 -13.22 1.75
CA TYR A 51 -3.63 -13.06 0.66
C TYR A 51 -4.28 -13.29 -0.70
N ALA A 52 -5.25 -14.20 -0.80
CA ALA A 52 -6.00 -14.41 -2.04
C ALA A 52 -6.82 -13.18 -2.41
N HIS A 53 -7.43 -12.49 -1.42
CA HIS A 53 -8.12 -11.23 -1.65
C HIS A 53 -7.18 -10.11 -2.07
N ALA A 54 -6.02 -9.98 -1.41
CA ALA A 54 -5.01 -8.99 -1.76
C ALA A 54 -4.51 -9.19 -3.21
N LEU A 55 -4.15 -10.42 -3.56
CA LEU A 55 -3.66 -10.81 -4.89
C LEU A 55 -4.75 -10.76 -5.97
N GLY A 56 -6.01 -11.02 -5.61
CA GLY A 56 -7.16 -10.95 -6.50
C GLY A 56 -7.56 -9.54 -6.91
N THR A 57 -6.99 -8.51 -6.29
CA THR A 57 -7.25 -7.12 -6.70
C THR A 57 -6.64 -6.79 -8.07
N PRO A 58 -7.20 -5.84 -8.84
CA PRO A 58 -6.70 -5.53 -10.17
C PRO A 58 -5.23 -5.10 -10.16
N VAL A 59 -4.44 -5.62 -11.10
CA VAL A 59 -3.04 -5.19 -11.27
C VAL A 59 -2.99 -3.74 -11.73
N ARG A 60 -2.17 -2.94 -11.06
CA ARG A 60 -1.90 -1.53 -11.35
C ARG A 60 -0.39 -1.32 -11.50
N ALA A 61 -0.03 -0.18 -12.08
CA ALA A 61 1.35 0.25 -12.21
C ALA A 61 1.59 1.47 -11.34
N CYS A 62 2.67 1.45 -10.55
CA CYS A 62 3.19 2.66 -9.94
C CYS A 62 4.15 3.33 -10.93
N ARG A 63 3.81 4.53 -11.41
CA ARG A 63 4.60 5.22 -12.44
C ARG A 63 6.00 5.64 -11.98
N SER A 64 6.14 5.98 -10.70
CA SER A 64 7.43 6.41 -10.15
C SER A 64 8.40 5.27 -9.88
N SER A 65 7.91 4.06 -9.58
CA SER A 65 8.78 2.89 -9.35
C SER A 65 8.86 1.96 -10.57
N GLY A 66 7.92 2.07 -11.52
CA GLY A 66 7.77 1.12 -12.63
C GLY A 66 7.21 -0.24 -12.20
N THR A 67 6.81 -0.43 -10.94
CA THR A 67 6.35 -1.73 -10.43
C THR A 67 4.90 -2.01 -10.79
N HIS A 68 4.62 -3.26 -11.18
CA HIS A 68 3.27 -3.75 -11.45
C HIS A 68 2.83 -4.73 -10.37
N LEU A 69 1.83 -4.34 -9.56
CA LEU A 69 1.33 -5.15 -8.45
C LEU A 69 -0.21 -5.07 -8.37
N PRO A 70 -0.88 -6.01 -7.69
CA PRO A 70 -2.28 -5.85 -7.31
C PRO A 70 -2.53 -4.53 -6.55
N SER A 71 -3.68 -3.90 -6.79
CA SER A 71 -3.99 -2.57 -6.21
C SER A 71 -3.97 -2.51 -4.69
N HIS A 72 -4.10 -3.66 -4.01
CA HIS A 72 -3.96 -3.77 -2.56
C HIS A 72 -2.62 -3.23 -2.04
N PHE A 73 -1.53 -3.43 -2.79
CA PHE A 73 -0.18 -3.01 -2.41
C PHE A 73 0.14 -1.55 -2.77
N PHE A 74 -0.85 -0.81 -3.25
CA PHE A 74 -0.69 0.58 -3.64
C PHE A 74 -1.56 1.51 -2.80
N LEU A 75 -0.97 2.63 -2.41
CA LEU A 75 -1.71 3.79 -1.97
C LEU A 75 -2.38 4.46 -3.17
N ARG A 76 -3.70 4.55 -3.11
CA ARG A 76 -4.51 5.30 -4.07
C ARG A 76 -4.59 6.76 -3.67
N LEU A 77 -4.09 7.64 -4.53
CA LEU A 77 -4.03 9.08 -4.32
C LEU A 77 -4.95 9.81 -5.29
N GLN A 78 -5.74 10.77 -4.78
CA GLN A 78 -6.68 11.56 -5.59
C GLN A 78 -6.47 13.06 -5.36
N PRO A 79 -6.63 13.88 -6.42
CA PRO A 79 -6.66 15.33 -6.25
C PRO A 79 -7.95 15.75 -5.55
N THR A 80 -7.82 16.46 -4.44
CA THR A 80 -8.92 17.04 -3.64
C THR A 80 -8.58 18.48 -3.30
N LEU A 81 -9.57 19.37 -3.28
CA LEU A 81 -9.35 20.76 -2.89
C LEU A 81 -9.15 20.84 -1.38
N HIS A 82 -8.17 21.63 -0.95
CA HIS A 82 -7.99 21.99 0.44
C HIS A 82 -9.18 22.84 0.92
N PRO A 83 -9.77 22.56 2.10
CA PRO A 83 -11.01 23.21 2.53
C PRO A 83 -10.89 24.72 2.71
N GLU A 84 -9.72 25.22 3.15
CA GLU A 84 -9.53 26.65 3.46
C GLU A 84 -8.93 27.42 2.28
N THR A 85 -7.98 26.81 1.56
CA THR A 85 -7.20 27.51 0.52
C THR A 85 -7.71 27.23 -0.88
N SER A 86 -8.63 26.26 -1.05
CA SER A 86 -9.09 25.75 -2.35
C SER A 86 -7.98 25.23 -3.27
N GLU A 87 -6.76 25.05 -2.76
CA GLU A 87 -5.65 24.54 -3.55
C GLU A 87 -5.79 23.02 -3.75
N PRO A 88 -5.46 22.49 -4.94
CA PRO A 88 -5.53 21.06 -5.16
C PRO A 88 -4.41 20.35 -4.39
N TRP A 89 -4.79 19.43 -3.53
CA TRP A 89 -3.90 18.54 -2.79
C TRP A 89 -4.05 17.11 -3.27
N LEU A 90 -2.94 16.37 -3.28
CA LEU A 90 -2.97 14.94 -3.57
C LEU A 90 -3.15 14.16 -2.26
N LEU A 91 -4.31 13.56 -2.03
CA LEU A 91 -4.65 12.91 -0.75
C LEU A 91 -5.06 11.44 -0.91
N PRO A 92 -4.83 10.61 0.13
CA PRO A 92 -5.22 9.20 0.14
C PRO A 92 -6.71 9.02 0.49
N THR A 93 -7.61 9.59 -0.33
CA THR A 93 -9.05 9.68 -0.05
C THR A 93 -9.72 8.34 0.25
N ALA A 94 -9.32 7.26 -0.43
CA ALA A 94 -9.82 5.91 -0.18
C ALA A 94 -9.52 5.43 1.24
N LEU A 95 -8.31 5.71 1.71
CA LEU A 95 -7.89 5.36 3.06
C LEU A 95 -8.54 6.28 4.10
N SER A 96 -8.67 7.58 3.79
CA SER A 96 -9.39 8.53 4.64
C SER A 96 -10.85 8.13 4.84
N ALA A 97 -11.54 7.73 3.77
CA ALA A 97 -12.92 7.27 3.82
C ALA A 97 -13.07 5.99 4.65
N ALA A 98 -12.16 5.02 4.49
CA ALA A 98 -12.14 3.81 5.30
C ALA A 98 -11.89 4.09 6.80
N ALA A 99 -11.21 5.19 7.11
CA ALA A 99 -10.94 5.64 8.48
C ALA A 99 -12.07 6.49 9.11
N LEU A 100 -13.18 6.78 8.41
CA LEU A 100 -14.35 7.53 8.94
C LEU A 100 -15.51 6.62 9.38
N PRO A 101 -16.19 6.90 10.50
CA PRO A 101 -17.12 5.94 11.08
C PRO A 101 -18.38 5.83 10.20
N GLY A 102 -18.83 4.62 9.90
CA GLY A 102 -20.02 4.35 9.09
C GLY A 102 -19.76 3.50 7.83
N PRO A 103 -20.81 3.12 7.10
CA PRO A 103 -20.67 2.42 5.83
C PRO A 103 -19.90 3.33 4.87
N GLY A 104 -18.76 2.84 4.37
CA GLY A 104 -17.86 3.61 3.50
C GLY A 104 -18.64 4.17 2.32
N GLN A 105 -18.80 5.50 2.28
CA GLN A 105 -19.47 6.14 1.16
C GLN A 105 -18.68 5.81 -0.12
N PRO A 106 -19.37 5.37 -1.19
CA PRO A 106 -18.70 5.12 -2.46
C PRO A 106 -18.04 6.42 -2.92
N LEU A 107 -16.72 6.38 -3.01
CA LEU A 107 -15.97 7.53 -3.47
C LEU A 107 -16.38 7.89 -4.90
N PRO A 108 -16.51 9.19 -5.21
CA PRO A 108 -16.80 9.61 -6.57
C PRO A 108 -15.72 9.07 -7.51
N PRO A 109 -16.09 8.66 -8.74
CA PRO A 109 -15.12 8.23 -9.73
C PRO A 109 -14.14 9.37 -10.00
N ALA A 110 -12.90 9.20 -9.52
CA ALA A 110 -11.84 10.17 -9.70
C ALA A 110 -10.55 9.52 -10.21
N PRO A 111 -9.85 10.20 -11.13
CA PRO A 111 -8.55 9.75 -11.60
C PRO A 111 -7.64 9.68 -10.38
N SER A 112 -6.98 8.54 -10.26
CA SER A 112 -6.16 8.24 -9.10
C SER A 112 -4.77 7.90 -9.55
N ALA A 113 -3.78 8.41 -8.84
CA ALA A 113 -2.42 7.95 -8.92
C ALA A 113 -2.27 6.75 -7.97
N TYR A 114 -1.39 5.83 -8.35
CA TYR A 114 -1.04 4.69 -7.51
C TYR A 114 0.44 4.80 -7.18
N THR A 115 0.74 4.76 -5.90
CA THR A 115 2.11 4.70 -5.38
C THR A 115 2.27 3.52 -4.45
N LEU A 116 3.47 2.95 -4.32
CA LEU A 116 3.71 1.84 -3.40
C LEU A 116 3.30 2.22 -1.98
N LEU A 117 2.54 1.35 -1.32
CA LEU A 117 2.12 1.52 0.07
C LEU A 117 3.26 1.15 1.01
N ARG A 118 4.35 1.92 0.97
CA ARG A 118 5.50 1.78 1.87
C ARG A 118 5.92 3.13 2.42
N GLN A 119 6.26 3.18 3.71
CA GLN A 119 6.64 4.43 4.35
C GLN A 119 7.85 5.08 3.68
N SER A 120 8.93 4.31 3.52
CA SER A 120 10.17 4.75 2.90
C SER A 120 9.98 5.23 1.46
N TRP A 121 9.06 4.62 0.72
CA TRP A 121 8.71 5.08 -0.63
C TRP A 121 7.97 6.42 -0.62
N LEU A 122 7.08 6.68 0.35
CA LEU A 122 6.43 7.99 0.47
C LEU A 122 7.40 9.07 0.92
N GLU A 123 8.34 8.76 1.80
CA GLU A 123 9.43 9.65 2.20
C GLU A 123 10.30 10.00 0.99
N TYR A 124 10.63 9.02 0.15
CA TYR A 124 11.35 9.21 -1.12
C TYR A 124 10.61 10.14 -2.12
N LEU A 125 9.29 10.04 -2.18
CA LEU A 125 8.47 10.86 -3.08
C LEU A 125 8.29 12.30 -2.60
N GLY A 126 8.41 12.52 -1.30
CA GLY A 126 8.32 13.82 -0.65
C GLY A 126 9.40 14.80 -1.09
N PRO A 127 9.33 16.07 -0.62
CA PRO A 127 10.44 16.99 -0.77
C PRO A 127 11.69 16.40 -0.10
N PRO A 128 12.89 16.55 -0.69
CA PRO A 128 14.11 16.05 -0.06
C PRO A 128 14.29 16.70 1.31
N PRO A 129 14.78 15.96 2.32
CA PRO A 129 15.01 16.51 3.65
C PRO A 129 15.93 17.73 3.59
N PRO A 130 15.77 18.70 4.49
CA PRO A 130 16.69 19.81 4.62
C PRO A 130 18.03 19.24 5.08
N VAL A 131 18.97 19.06 4.14
CA VAL A 131 20.33 18.63 4.45
C VAL A 131 20.95 19.68 5.39
N GLY A 132 21.05 19.34 6.67
CA GLY A 132 21.79 20.12 7.65
C GLY A 132 23.28 20.00 7.39
N GLY A 133 24.04 21.09 7.59
CA GLY A 133 25.48 21.01 7.82
C GLY A 133 26.40 21.57 6.74
N PHE A 134 26.37 21.10 5.50
CA PHE A 134 27.39 21.50 4.50
C PHE A 134 26.84 22.07 3.17
N ALA A 135 25.57 21.84 2.86
CA ALA A 135 24.96 22.29 1.61
C ALA A 135 24.52 23.77 1.61
N THR A 136 24.45 24.42 2.78
CA THR A 136 24.00 25.81 2.93
C THR A 136 25.08 26.85 2.62
N ALA A 137 26.36 26.48 2.66
CA ALA A 137 27.45 27.44 2.41
C ALA A 137 27.69 27.73 0.91
N TRP A 138 27.33 26.82 0.01
CA TRP A 138 27.66 26.95 -1.43
C TRP A 138 26.44 26.95 -2.37
N ALA A 139 25.24 26.72 -1.84
CA ALA A 139 24.00 26.98 -2.58
C ALA A 139 23.73 28.49 -2.56
N GLY A 140 24.24 29.20 -3.56
CA GLY A 140 23.97 30.62 -3.78
C GLY A 140 22.50 30.96 -3.49
N GLY A 141 22.29 31.88 -2.54
CA GLY A 141 21.04 32.15 -1.84
C GLY A 141 19.85 32.68 -2.66
N LYS A 142 19.77 32.42 -3.96
CA LYS A 142 18.68 32.90 -4.83
C LYS A 142 17.67 31.83 -5.25
N ALA A 143 18.00 30.53 -5.19
CA ALA A 143 17.06 29.46 -5.56
C ALA A 143 16.07 29.10 -4.42
N ARG A 144 16.36 29.48 -3.17
CA ARG A 144 15.50 29.20 -2.02
C ARG A 144 14.34 30.21 -1.86
N ALA A 145 14.43 31.37 -2.52
CA ALA A 145 13.47 32.46 -2.37
C ALA A 145 12.29 32.41 -3.38
N LYS A 146 12.34 31.57 -4.42
CA LYS A 146 11.26 31.45 -5.42
C LYS A 146 11.12 30.01 -5.92
N GLY A 147 10.24 29.23 -5.28
CA GLY A 147 9.72 27.96 -5.80
C GLY A 147 10.47 26.72 -5.31
N LYS A 148 9.89 26.00 -4.35
CA LYS A 148 10.29 24.64 -3.95
C LYS A 148 10.38 23.78 -5.23
N ALA A 149 11.54 23.18 -5.50
CA ALA A 149 11.64 22.19 -6.57
C ALA A 149 10.57 21.11 -6.32
N PRO A 150 9.76 20.75 -7.33
CA PRO A 150 8.69 19.79 -7.10
C PRO A 150 9.28 18.45 -6.68
N GLY A 151 8.70 17.86 -5.63
CA GLY A 151 9.08 16.52 -5.18
C GLY A 151 8.86 15.46 -6.27
N ARG A 152 9.49 14.30 -6.11
CA ARG A 152 9.48 13.20 -7.09
C ARG A 152 8.08 12.61 -7.31
N TRP A 153 7.16 12.88 -6.40
CA TRP A 153 5.74 12.53 -6.50
C TRP A 153 5.05 12.99 -7.79
N ARG A 154 5.55 14.04 -8.47
CA ARG A 154 4.97 14.47 -9.76
C ARG A 154 5.12 13.41 -10.85
N ASP A 155 6.20 12.65 -10.82
CA ASP A 155 6.45 11.56 -11.77
C ASP A 155 5.48 10.37 -11.54
N SER A 156 4.89 10.28 -10.35
CA SER A 156 3.86 9.29 -10.02
C SER A 156 2.48 9.61 -10.62
N LEU A 157 2.26 10.83 -11.13
CA LEU A 157 0.96 11.27 -11.63
C LEU A 157 0.65 10.68 -13.01
N ASN A 158 -0.61 10.35 -13.24
CA ASN A 158 -1.08 9.96 -14.56
C ASN A 158 -1.64 11.15 -15.34
N MET A 159 -1.66 11.05 -16.67
CA MET A 159 -2.20 12.09 -17.56
C MET A 159 -3.64 12.46 -17.21
N ARG A 160 -4.44 11.51 -16.73
CA ARG A 160 -5.85 11.74 -16.35
C ARG A 160 -6.01 12.69 -15.16
N ILE A 161 -5.04 12.73 -14.23
CA ILE A 161 -5.04 13.73 -13.16
C ILE A 161 -4.82 15.11 -13.75
N PHE A 162 -3.89 15.27 -14.70
CA PHE A 162 -3.67 16.54 -15.38
C PHE A 162 -4.89 16.96 -16.20
N GLU A 163 -5.56 16.04 -16.89
CA GLU A 163 -6.80 16.32 -17.64
C GLU A 163 -7.93 16.80 -16.73
N ARG A 164 -8.11 16.18 -15.56
CA ARG A 164 -9.19 16.57 -14.63
C ARG A 164 -8.92 17.87 -13.90
N VAL A 165 -7.69 18.07 -13.43
CA VAL A 165 -7.34 19.27 -12.64
C VAL A 165 -7.04 20.45 -13.59
N GLY A 166 -6.72 20.18 -14.86
CA GLY A 166 -6.47 21.21 -15.86
C GLY A 166 -5.21 22.01 -15.58
N THR A 167 -5.26 23.32 -15.81
CA THR A 167 -4.16 24.26 -15.57
C THR A 167 -3.72 24.30 -14.10
N GLU A 168 -4.63 24.00 -13.18
CA GLU A 168 -4.40 23.96 -11.73
C GLU A 168 -3.56 22.75 -11.31
N ALA A 169 -3.32 21.76 -12.19
CA ALA A 169 -2.46 20.62 -11.90
C ALA A 169 -1.02 21.06 -11.57
N ARG A 170 -0.59 22.22 -12.05
CA ARG A 170 0.70 22.83 -11.70
C ARG A 170 0.77 23.29 -10.23
N LYS A 171 -0.37 23.60 -9.62
CA LYS A 171 -0.54 23.98 -8.22
C LYS A 171 -0.80 22.79 -7.30
N LEU A 172 -0.88 21.57 -7.87
CA LEU A 172 -1.05 20.36 -7.07
C LEU A 172 0.10 20.27 -6.06
N THR A 173 -0.28 20.07 -4.80
CA THR A 173 0.64 20.07 -3.67
C THR A 173 0.69 18.71 -2.99
N TRP A 174 1.90 18.26 -2.68
CA TRP A 174 2.15 17.10 -1.83
C TRP A 174 2.26 17.55 -0.38
N ARG A 175 1.53 16.88 0.51
CA ARG A 175 1.56 17.19 1.94
C ARG A 175 2.92 16.79 2.53
N GLU A 176 3.52 17.66 3.32
CA GLU A 176 4.85 17.41 3.89
C GLU A 176 4.85 16.20 4.84
N ASP A 177 3.80 16.04 5.63
CA ASP A 177 3.58 14.91 6.55
C ASP A 177 2.75 13.78 5.91
N MET A 178 2.85 13.57 4.59
CA MET A 178 2.13 12.47 3.90
C MET A 178 2.43 11.08 4.50
N PRO A 179 3.68 10.73 4.84
CA PRO A 179 3.95 9.44 5.47
C PRO A 179 3.20 9.28 6.80
N ASP A 180 3.28 10.28 7.68
CA ASP A 180 2.61 10.26 8.99
C ASP A 180 1.08 10.25 8.86
N LEU A 181 0.53 10.94 7.87
CA LEU A 181 -0.89 10.87 7.54
C LEU A 181 -1.31 9.44 7.20
N VAL A 182 -0.59 8.81 6.26
CA VAL A 182 -0.92 7.46 5.79
C VAL A 182 -0.80 6.46 6.93
N LEU A 183 0.26 6.56 7.76
CA LEU A 183 0.43 5.74 8.95
C LEU A 183 -0.77 5.89 9.90
N ARG A 184 -1.15 7.13 10.22
CA ARG A 184 -2.26 7.44 11.12
C ARG A 184 -3.58 6.89 10.59
N LEU A 185 -3.82 7.00 9.29
CA LEU A 185 -5.03 6.48 8.65
C LEU A 185 -5.04 4.94 8.63
N LEU A 186 -3.93 4.28 8.28
CA LEU A 186 -3.82 2.81 8.33
C LEU A 186 -4.04 2.28 9.76
N ARG A 187 -3.45 2.94 10.76
CA ARG A 187 -3.68 2.62 12.18
C ARG A 187 -5.15 2.74 12.55
N LYS A 188 -5.85 3.81 12.13
CA LYS A 188 -7.29 3.97 12.35
C LYS A 188 -8.12 2.88 11.68
N VAL A 189 -7.78 2.50 10.44
CA VAL A 189 -8.45 1.42 9.72
C VAL A 189 -8.25 0.08 10.44
N ALA A 190 -7.02 -0.25 10.83
CA ALA A 190 -6.70 -1.47 11.57
C ALA A 190 -7.38 -1.51 12.95
N PHE A 191 -7.29 -0.42 13.71
CA PHE A 191 -7.95 -0.28 15.01
C PHE A 191 -9.44 -0.60 14.91
N ARG A 192 -10.14 -0.04 13.92
CA ARG A 192 -11.58 -0.26 13.75
C ARG A 192 -11.93 -1.66 13.30
N ALA A 193 -11.13 -2.22 12.40
CA ALA A 193 -11.33 -3.60 11.96
C ALA A 193 -11.19 -4.57 13.15
N LEU A 194 -10.37 -4.22 14.14
CA LEU A 194 -10.20 -4.99 15.38
C LEU A 194 -11.20 -4.65 16.48
N GLN A 195 -11.67 -3.40 16.55
CA GLN A 195 -12.53 -2.87 17.63
C GLN A 195 -13.74 -3.76 17.89
N TRP A 196 -14.42 -4.21 16.83
CA TRP A 196 -15.58 -5.11 16.97
C TRP A 196 -15.24 -6.42 17.69
N GLY A 197 -14.02 -6.92 17.47
CA GLY A 197 -13.52 -8.13 18.14
C GLY A 197 -13.31 -7.91 19.63
N PHE A 198 -12.60 -6.84 20.00
CA PHE A 198 -12.22 -6.59 21.39
C PHE A 198 -13.36 -6.07 22.29
N VAL A 199 -14.32 -5.32 21.73
CA VAL A 199 -15.46 -4.81 22.52
C VAL A 199 -16.34 -5.93 23.07
N ARG A 200 -16.37 -7.10 22.43
CA ARG A 200 -17.20 -8.23 22.86
C ARG A 200 -16.36 -9.22 23.66
N PRO A 201 -16.82 -9.71 24.84
CA PRO A 201 -16.09 -10.72 25.62
C PRO A 201 -15.82 -12.02 24.85
N GLY A 202 -16.72 -12.40 23.93
CA GLY A 202 -16.56 -13.56 23.05
C GLY A 202 -15.82 -13.28 21.73
N GLY A 203 -15.22 -12.11 21.58
CA GLY A 203 -14.34 -11.80 20.45
C GLY A 203 -15.06 -11.42 19.15
N GLY A 204 -16.39 -11.33 19.18
CA GLY A 204 -17.22 -10.89 18.06
C GLY A 204 -17.11 -11.73 16.78
N GLY A 205 -16.53 -12.94 16.87
CA GLY A 205 -16.18 -13.77 15.71
C GLY A 205 -14.91 -13.31 14.97
N VAL A 206 -14.21 -12.29 15.46
CA VAL A 206 -12.97 -11.76 14.86
C VAL A 206 -11.77 -12.28 15.61
N VAL A 207 -11.74 -12.09 16.94
CA VAL A 207 -10.67 -12.54 17.82
C VAL A 207 -11.11 -13.71 18.70
N ARG A 208 -10.16 -14.46 19.23
CA ARG A 208 -10.39 -15.57 20.15
C ARG A 208 -9.27 -15.59 21.21
N ARG A 209 -9.65 -15.86 22.46
CA ARG A 209 -8.70 -16.05 23.57
C ARG A 209 -7.94 -17.37 23.39
N ILE A 210 -6.67 -17.36 23.77
CA ILE A 210 -5.89 -18.59 23.95
C ILE A 210 -6.05 -18.95 25.42
N ASP A 211 -6.64 -20.11 25.71
CA ASP A 211 -6.84 -20.54 27.08
C ASP A 211 -5.51 -21.00 27.69
N GLY A 212 -5.19 -20.57 28.91
CA GLY A 212 -3.95 -20.96 29.62
C GLY A 212 -2.82 -19.92 29.56
N GLU A 213 -1.63 -20.30 30.04
CA GLU A 213 -0.46 -19.42 30.07
C GLU A 213 0.27 -19.42 28.71
N GLY A 214 0.33 -18.24 28.10
CA GLY A 214 1.06 -18.00 26.86
C GLY A 214 0.48 -18.72 25.64
N LEU A 215 1.35 -19.21 24.76
CA LEU A 215 0.98 -19.86 23.49
C LEU A 215 0.85 -21.39 23.59
N SER A 216 0.96 -21.96 24.79
CA SER A 216 1.06 -23.41 25.00
C SER A 216 -0.14 -24.20 24.47
N ARG A 217 -1.35 -23.61 24.50
CA ARG A 217 -2.58 -24.24 24.00
C ARG A 217 -3.01 -23.75 22.61
N LEU A 218 -2.13 -23.05 21.88
CA LEU A 218 -2.45 -22.59 20.53
C LEU A 218 -2.80 -23.76 19.59
N GLU A 219 -2.23 -24.94 19.81
CA GLU A 219 -2.53 -26.14 19.04
C GLU A 219 -3.97 -26.64 19.21
N GLU A 220 -4.66 -26.29 20.30
CA GLU A 220 -6.06 -26.68 20.55
C GLU A 220 -7.05 -25.80 19.77
N VAL A 221 -6.65 -24.59 19.38
CA VAL A 221 -7.48 -23.66 18.62
C VAL A 221 -7.51 -24.08 17.15
N GLU A 222 -8.68 -24.42 16.61
CA GLU A 222 -8.80 -24.97 15.24
C GLU A 222 -8.74 -23.92 14.12
N ASP A 223 -9.07 -22.66 14.41
CA ASP A 223 -9.32 -21.63 13.42
C ASP A 223 -8.34 -20.45 13.51
N VAL A 224 -7.05 -20.76 13.66
CA VAL A 224 -5.96 -19.76 13.73
C VAL A 224 -5.67 -19.18 12.34
N GLY A 225 -6.02 -17.91 12.14
CA GLY A 225 -5.64 -17.14 10.96
C GLY A 225 -4.34 -16.36 11.17
N ALA A 226 -4.17 -15.77 12.35
CA ALA A 226 -2.97 -15.04 12.78
C ALA A 226 -2.87 -15.04 14.31
N VAL A 227 -1.66 -14.83 14.83
CA VAL A 227 -1.42 -14.60 16.27
C VAL A 227 -1.11 -13.13 16.49
N VAL A 228 -1.78 -12.54 17.47
CA VAL A 228 -1.78 -11.11 17.72
C VAL A 228 -1.36 -10.86 19.16
N PHE A 229 -0.16 -10.33 19.36
CA PHE A 229 0.35 -9.96 20.66
C PHE A 229 -0.19 -8.59 21.08
N LEU A 230 -0.68 -8.53 22.32
CA LEU A 230 -1.19 -7.31 22.96
C LEU A 230 -0.10 -6.60 23.77
N ARG A 231 1.10 -7.17 23.82
CA ARG A 231 2.29 -6.57 24.42
C ARG A 231 3.40 -6.55 23.38
N ARG A 232 4.32 -5.59 23.53
CA ARG A 232 5.48 -5.50 22.66
C ARG A 232 6.32 -6.77 22.78
N LEU A 233 6.52 -7.44 21.65
CA LEU A 233 7.48 -8.53 21.55
C LEU A 233 8.87 -7.95 21.81
N ALA A 234 9.61 -8.56 22.73
CA ALA A 234 10.97 -8.14 23.03
C ALA A 234 11.86 -8.35 21.78
N GLU A 235 12.05 -7.28 20.99
CA GLU A 235 13.05 -7.31 19.91
C GLU A 235 14.43 -7.53 20.53
N SER A 236 15.18 -8.49 19.99
CA SER A 236 16.58 -8.68 20.36
C SER A 236 17.34 -7.36 20.17
N PRO A 237 18.10 -6.89 21.18
CA PRO A 237 18.96 -5.70 21.05
C PRO A 237 19.90 -5.77 19.84
N ALA A 238 20.33 -6.98 19.46
CA ALA A 238 21.18 -7.20 18.28
C ALA A 238 20.43 -6.90 16.98
N LEU A 239 19.17 -7.31 16.86
CA LEU A 239 18.35 -7.06 15.66
C LEU A 239 18.05 -5.57 15.49
N ARG A 240 17.80 -4.85 16.60
CA ARG A 240 17.66 -3.39 16.57
C ARG A 240 18.92 -2.71 16.04
N ARG A 241 20.10 -3.10 16.54
CA ARG A 241 21.39 -2.55 16.08
C ARG A 241 21.62 -2.80 14.60
N VAL A 242 21.47 -4.05 14.15
CA VAL A 242 21.62 -4.39 12.72
C VAL A 242 20.67 -3.57 11.86
N ARG A 243 19.41 -3.41 12.27
CA ARG A 243 18.45 -2.55 11.56
C ARG A 243 18.92 -1.10 11.51
N THR A 244 19.37 -0.54 12.63
CA THR A 244 19.90 0.84 12.68
C THR A 244 21.13 1.01 11.80
N ASP A 245 22.06 0.05 11.80
CA ASP A 245 23.29 0.10 11.01
C ASP A 245 23.00 0.00 9.51
N VAL A 246 22.09 -0.90 9.10
CA VAL A 246 21.62 -1.01 7.72
C VAL A 246 20.95 0.29 7.26
N MET A 247 20.12 0.89 8.13
CA MET A 247 19.48 2.18 7.80
C MET A 247 20.52 3.31 7.64
N ALA A 248 21.50 3.41 8.54
CA ALA A 248 22.57 4.39 8.43
C ALA A 248 23.37 4.24 7.12
N ALA A 249 23.68 2.99 6.72
CA ALA A 249 24.37 2.70 5.47
C ALA A 249 23.52 3.07 4.23
N ILE A 250 22.20 2.87 4.29
CA ILE A 250 21.28 3.29 3.23
C ILE A 250 21.29 4.81 3.08
N ASP A 251 21.17 5.55 4.19
CA ASP A 251 21.16 7.01 4.19
C ASP A 251 22.47 7.57 3.61
N GLU A 252 23.62 7.04 4.04
CA GLU A 252 24.94 7.40 3.51
C GLU A 252 25.06 7.11 2.01
N GLY A 253 24.56 5.95 1.56
CA GLY A 253 24.53 5.60 0.14
C GLY A 253 23.69 6.55 -0.71
N ASP A 254 22.54 7.01 -0.19
CA ASP A 254 21.64 7.93 -0.88
C ASP A 254 22.20 9.37 -0.93
N GLU A 255 22.96 9.77 0.10
CA GLU A 255 23.76 10.99 0.10
C GLU A 255 24.84 10.96 -0.99
N LEU A 256 25.62 9.88 -1.06
CA LEU A 256 26.67 9.70 -2.06
C LEU A 256 26.10 9.77 -3.49
N ALA A 257 24.98 9.08 -3.75
CA ALA A 257 24.30 9.14 -5.04
C ALA A 257 23.86 10.57 -5.41
N THR A 258 23.46 11.37 -4.41
CA THR A 258 23.08 12.78 -4.59
C THR A 258 24.30 13.64 -4.93
N VAL A 259 25.45 13.40 -4.31
CA VAL A 259 26.72 14.07 -4.61
C VAL A 259 27.14 13.78 -6.06
N VAL A 260 27.17 12.51 -6.46
CA VAL A 260 27.54 12.09 -7.82
C VAL A 260 26.62 12.76 -8.86
N ARG A 261 25.30 12.76 -8.62
CA ARG A 261 24.33 13.41 -9.54
C ARG A 261 24.64 14.90 -9.73
N LYS A 262 25.01 15.61 -8.66
CA LYS A 262 25.35 17.03 -8.72
C LYS A 262 26.67 17.29 -9.45
N LEU A 263 27.68 16.44 -9.24
CA LEU A 263 28.95 16.51 -9.96
C LEU A 263 28.74 16.34 -11.47
N VAL A 264 28.01 15.30 -11.87
CA VAL A 264 27.65 15.04 -13.28
C VAL A 264 26.88 16.23 -13.88
N ALA A 265 25.88 16.75 -13.17
CA ALA A 265 25.12 17.92 -13.64
C ALA A 265 25.99 19.19 -13.78
N THR A 266 26.98 19.38 -12.90
CA THR A 266 27.89 20.53 -12.93
C THR A 266 28.89 20.42 -14.08
N ALA A 267 29.49 19.24 -14.26
CA ALA A 267 30.37 18.94 -15.39
C ALA A 267 29.63 19.14 -16.73
N ARG A 268 28.39 18.66 -16.82
CA ARG A 268 27.53 18.86 -18.00
C ARG A 268 27.25 20.33 -18.28
N LYS A 269 26.91 21.13 -17.26
CA LYS A 269 26.71 22.58 -17.40
C LYS A 269 27.99 23.28 -17.88
N ALA A 270 29.15 22.88 -17.38
CA ALA A 270 30.44 23.43 -17.80
C ALA A 270 30.76 23.08 -19.26
N ALA A 271 30.47 21.85 -19.69
CA ALA A 271 30.64 21.42 -21.08
C ALA A 271 29.73 22.21 -22.03
N LEU A 272 28.45 22.37 -21.68
CA LEU A 272 27.49 23.18 -22.45
C LEU A 272 27.94 24.63 -22.61
N LYS A 273 28.49 25.24 -21.54
CA LYS A 273 29.05 26.61 -21.60
C LYS A 273 30.25 26.74 -22.54
N LYS A 274 31.01 25.67 -22.76
CA LYS A 274 32.13 25.62 -23.71
C LYS A 274 31.68 25.32 -25.15
N GLY A 275 30.38 25.32 -25.42
CA GLY A 275 29.82 25.06 -26.75
C GLY A 275 29.75 23.57 -27.11
N ALA A 276 30.00 22.65 -26.17
CA ALA A 276 29.85 21.22 -26.43
C ALA A 276 28.37 20.88 -26.58
N GLN A 277 28.02 20.29 -27.73
CA GLN A 277 26.71 19.67 -27.95
C GLN A 277 26.60 18.42 -27.08
N PRO A 278 25.54 18.26 -26.28
CA PRO A 278 25.37 17.07 -25.48
C PRO A 278 25.13 15.87 -26.40
N THR A 279 25.94 14.83 -26.28
CA THR A 279 25.72 13.58 -27.03
C THR A 279 24.40 12.93 -26.61
N TYR A 280 23.78 12.14 -27.49
CA TYR A 280 22.56 11.38 -27.17
C TYR A 280 22.70 10.53 -25.89
N GLN A 281 23.89 9.96 -25.67
CA GLN A 281 24.24 9.24 -24.45
C GLN A 281 24.21 10.15 -23.20
N GLN A 282 24.66 11.40 -23.29
CA GLN A 282 24.59 12.37 -22.18
C GLN A 282 23.17 12.89 -21.90
N LEU A 283 22.25 12.74 -22.87
CA LEU A 283 20.83 13.00 -22.68
C LEU A 283 20.11 11.82 -22.01
N THR A 284 20.65 10.61 -22.16
CA THR A 284 20.08 9.34 -21.68
C THR A 284 20.89 8.67 -20.58
N GLU A 285 21.93 9.36 -20.06
CA GLU A 285 22.79 8.84 -19.00
C GLU A 285 21.93 8.38 -17.81
N PRO A 286 22.02 7.10 -17.43
CA PRO A 286 21.25 6.61 -16.31
C PRO A 286 21.64 7.40 -15.06
N PRO A 287 20.67 7.73 -14.18
CA PRO A 287 21.01 8.37 -12.91
C PRO A 287 22.07 7.53 -12.18
N PRO A 288 22.92 8.16 -11.34
CA PRO A 288 23.94 7.42 -10.61
C PRO A 288 23.29 6.24 -9.89
N PRO A 289 23.94 5.05 -9.91
CA PRO A 289 23.39 3.86 -9.33
C PRO A 289 23.06 4.14 -7.88
N ARG A 290 21.78 4.08 -7.56
CA ARG A 290 21.34 4.02 -6.16
C ARG A 290 21.54 2.58 -5.72
N LEU A 291 21.71 2.36 -4.42
CA LEU A 291 21.52 1.04 -3.85
C LEU A 291 20.23 0.48 -4.43
N GLN A 292 20.30 -0.75 -4.97
CA GLN A 292 19.15 -1.33 -5.63
C GLN A 292 17.97 -1.27 -4.65
N PRO A 293 16.74 -0.97 -5.11
CA PRO A 293 15.59 -0.94 -4.22
C PRO A 293 15.44 -2.22 -3.39
N GLN A 294 15.96 -3.36 -3.85
CA GLN A 294 15.96 -4.63 -3.11
C GLN A 294 16.97 -4.67 -1.94
N ILE A 295 18.02 -3.84 -1.99
CA ILE A 295 19.00 -3.63 -0.90
C ILE A 295 18.46 -2.56 0.07
N VAL A 296 17.84 -1.50 -0.47
CA VAL A 296 17.18 -0.45 0.33
C VAL A 296 15.92 -0.98 1.01
N TYR A 297 15.24 -1.93 0.38
CA TYR A 297 14.03 -2.58 0.85
C TYR A 297 14.25 -4.10 0.80
N PRO A 298 14.86 -4.70 1.84
CA PRO A 298 15.10 -6.14 1.88
C PRO A 298 13.81 -6.92 1.67
N ALA A 299 13.95 -8.22 1.37
CA ALA A 299 12.81 -9.12 1.31
C ALA A 299 12.00 -8.98 2.61
N LEU A 300 10.70 -8.75 2.49
CA LEU A 300 9.80 -8.58 3.62
C LEU A 300 9.80 -9.86 4.45
N GLU A 301 10.48 -9.85 5.59
CA GLU A 301 10.32 -10.89 6.60
C GLU A 301 9.07 -10.56 7.41
N TYR A 302 7.98 -11.25 7.07
CA TYR A 302 6.81 -11.28 7.92
C TYR A 302 7.10 -12.22 9.07
N PRO A 303 7.03 -11.77 10.34
CA PRO A 303 7.08 -12.68 11.46
C PRO A 303 5.96 -13.70 11.29
N THR A 304 6.34 -14.97 11.13
CA THR A 304 5.40 -16.08 11.09
C THR A 304 5.77 -17.09 12.15
N MET A 305 4.78 -17.86 12.58
CA MET A 305 5.00 -19.01 13.44
C MET A 305 4.39 -20.26 12.81
N GLN A 306 4.96 -21.42 13.13
CA GLN A 306 4.35 -22.69 12.75
C GLN A 306 3.17 -23.01 13.67
N TRP A 307 2.06 -23.39 13.07
CA TRP A 307 0.88 -23.91 13.74
C TRP A 307 0.30 -25.04 12.90
N ARG A 308 0.26 -26.27 13.46
CA ARG A 308 -0.22 -27.50 12.78
C ARG A 308 0.36 -27.68 11.35
N GLY A 309 1.66 -27.41 11.19
CA GLY A 309 2.38 -27.51 9.91
C GLY A 309 2.10 -26.38 8.91
N ARG A 310 1.35 -25.34 9.30
CA ARG A 310 1.10 -24.12 8.50
C ARG A 310 1.84 -22.93 9.12
N GLN A 311 2.38 -22.06 8.27
CA GLN A 311 2.87 -20.75 8.70
C GLN A 311 1.69 -19.78 8.89
N VAL A 312 1.56 -19.21 10.09
CA VAL A 312 0.57 -18.17 10.39
C VAL A 312 1.29 -16.87 10.72
N PRO A 313 0.79 -15.72 10.23
CA PRO A 313 1.38 -14.42 10.52
C PRO A 313 1.26 -14.05 11.99
N VAL A 314 2.27 -13.34 12.49
CA VAL A 314 2.36 -12.83 13.84
C VAL A 314 2.39 -11.31 13.80
N TYR A 315 1.54 -10.68 14.61
CA TYR A 315 1.42 -9.23 14.71
C TYR A 315 1.69 -8.76 16.13
N ASP A 316 2.50 -7.72 16.27
CA ASP A 316 2.68 -6.96 17.51
C ASP A 316 1.80 -5.71 17.43
N LEU A 317 0.67 -5.69 18.16
CA LEU A 317 -0.24 -4.54 18.09
C LEU A 317 0.33 -3.29 18.75
N GLN A 318 1.21 -3.44 19.74
CA GLN A 318 1.81 -2.27 20.39
C GLN A 318 2.76 -1.56 19.42
N GLU A 319 3.54 -2.33 18.64
CA GLU A 319 4.36 -1.78 17.54
C GLU A 319 3.49 -1.15 16.45
N LEU A 320 2.45 -1.87 16.00
CA LEU A 320 1.65 -1.46 14.85
C LEU A 320 0.72 -0.28 15.14
N LEU A 321 -0.09 -0.34 16.20
CA LEU A 321 -1.08 0.67 16.55
C LEU A 321 -0.50 1.79 17.42
N GLY A 322 0.52 1.49 18.21
CA GLY A 322 1.02 2.36 19.28
C GLY A 322 0.34 2.06 20.63
N ALA A 323 0.99 2.47 21.73
CA ALA A 323 0.54 2.16 23.08
C ALA A 323 -0.82 2.79 23.42
N GLU A 324 -1.06 4.04 23.03
CA GLU A 324 -2.32 4.75 23.31
C GLU A 324 -3.52 4.08 22.64
N ALA A 325 -3.40 3.77 21.34
CA ALA A 325 -4.47 3.11 20.59
C ALA A 325 -4.70 1.66 21.07
N LEU A 326 -3.66 0.97 21.54
CA LEU A 326 -3.81 -0.35 22.12
C LEU A 326 -4.54 -0.30 23.48
N GLU A 327 -4.19 0.67 24.34
CA GLU A 327 -4.89 0.86 25.62
C GLU A 327 -6.35 1.25 25.38
N GLU A 328 -6.65 2.09 24.39
CA GLU A 328 -8.03 2.40 23.99
C GLU A 328 -8.77 1.14 23.50
N LEU A 329 -8.08 0.25 22.78
CA LEU A 329 -8.67 -0.96 22.21
C LEU A 329 -8.99 -2.02 23.29
N VAL A 330 -8.13 -2.14 24.31
CA VAL A 330 -8.11 -3.30 25.22
C VAL A 330 -8.38 -2.90 26.69
N GLY A 331 -8.01 -1.70 27.14
CA GLY A 331 -7.91 -1.31 28.55
C GLY A 331 -9.21 -1.32 29.36
N GLY A 332 -10.37 -1.27 28.69
CA GLY A 332 -11.70 -1.39 29.30
C GLY A 332 -12.43 -2.70 28.97
N THR A 333 -11.73 -3.67 28.39
CA THR A 333 -12.32 -4.90 27.88
C THR A 333 -11.86 -6.11 28.67
N ALA A 334 -12.49 -7.27 28.43
CA ALA A 334 -12.09 -8.52 29.05
C ALA A 334 -10.65 -8.94 28.70
N TRP A 335 -10.07 -8.35 27.65
CA TRP A 335 -8.81 -8.76 27.02
C TRP A 335 -7.56 -8.08 27.62
N LYS A 336 -7.73 -7.17 28.59
CA LYS A 336 -6.65 -6.33 29.14
C LYS A 336 -5.44 -7.13 29.65
N GLU A 337 -5.71 -8.23 30.31
CA GLU A 337 -4.68 -9.05 30.94
C GLU A 337 -4.09 -10.10 30.00
N ASP A 338 -4.66 -10.27 28.80
CA ASP A 338 -4.15 -11.24 27.83
C ASP A 338 -2.83 -10.78 27.23
N GLU A 339 -1.89 -11.72 27.09
CA GLU A 339 -0.63 -11.45 26.39
C GLU A 339 -0.81 -11.50 24.87
N ALA A 340 -1.60 -12.46 24.39
CA ALA A 340 -1.83 -12.69 22.98
C ALA A 340 -3.25 -13.23 22.72
N VAL A 341 -3.76 -12.95 21.53
CA VAL A 341 -5.04 -13.46 21.04
C VAL A 341 -4.89 -14.01 19.63
N VAL A 342 -5.81 -14.88 19.24
CA VAL A 342 -5.89 -15.41 17.88
C VAL A 342 -6.85 -14.59 17.05
N LEU A 343 -6.40 -14.14 15.88
CA LEU A 343 -7.28 -13.63 14.84
C LEU A 343 -7.80 -14.81 14.01
N ARG A 344 -9.11 -14.98 13.95
CA ARG A 344 -9.74 -16.19 13.39
C ARG A 344 -9.55 -16.30 11.87
N ASP A 345 -9.44 -17.51 11.33
CA ASP A 345 -9.43 -17.78 9.87
C ASP A 345 -10.87 -17.87 9.33
N ASN A 346 -11.58 -16.73 9.35
CA ASN A 346 -12.95 -16.64 8.87
C ASN A 346 -13.24 -15.32 8.16
N ILE A 347 -14.41 -15.24 7.50
CA ILE A 347 -14.81 -14.08 6.69
C ILE A 347 -15.03 -12.83 7.56
N GLY A 348 -15.50 -12.98 8.80
CA GLY A 348 -15.70 -11.87 9.72
C GLY A 348 -14.38 -11.19 10.11
N ALA A 349 -13.30 -11.96 10.22
CA ALA A 349 -11.97 -11.48 10.53
C ALA A 349 -11.18 -10.99 9.29
N LEU A 350 -11.66 -11.26 8.08
CA LEU A 350 -10.94 -10.94 6.84
C LEU A 350 -10.55 -9.47 6.73
N GLY A 351 -11.44 -8.55 7.12
CA GLY A 351 -11.15 -7.11 7.13
C GLY A 351 -10.01 -6.74 8.08
N ALA A 352 -9.96 -7.38 9.25
CA ALA A 352 -8.88 -7.18 10.23
C ALA A 352 -7.54 -7.74 9.72
N HIS A 353 -7.56 -8.92 9.09
CA HIS A 353 -6.36 -9.48 8.44
C HIS A 353 -5.80 -8.52 7.40
N LEU A 354 -6.63 -8.07 6.44
CA LEU A 354 -6.21 -7.16 5.38
C LEU A 354 -5.70 -5.82 5.91
N ALA A 355 -6.34 -5.28 6.95
CA ALA A 355 -5.93 -4.02 7.55
C ALA A 355 -4.60 -4.14 8.30
N LEU A 356 -4.38 -5.24 9.04
CA LEU A 356 -3.11 -5.50 9.71
C LEU A 356 -1.98 -5.80 8.72
N THR A 357 -2.23 -6.57 7.67
CA THR A 357 -1.25 -6.79 6.60
C THR A 357 -0.87 -5.47 5.94
N GLY A 358 -1.84 -4.65 5.53
CA GLY A 358 -1.54 -3.35 4.90
C GLY A 358 -0.80 -2.38 5.83
N LEU A 359 -1.09 -2.38 7.13
CA LEU A 359 -0.36 -1.59 8.11
C LEU A 359 1.06 -2.13 8.33
N LYS A 360 1.23 -3.45 8.44
CA LYS A 360 2.55 -4.09 8.58
C LYS A 360 3.40 -3.83 7.34
N ASP A 361 2.86 -3.99 6.14
CA ASP A 361 3.52 -3.68 4.86
C ASP A 361 4.02 -2.23 4.80
N TYR A 362 3.25 -1.31 5.38
CA TYR A 362 3.60 0.10 5.40
C TYR A 362 4.72 0.40 6.41
N VAL A 363 4.67 -0.23 7.59
CA VAL A 363 5.60 0.00 8.72
C VAL A 363 6.92 -0.76 8.55
N ILE A 364 6.92 -1.91 7.86
CA ILE A 364 8.17 -2.60 7.53
C ILE A 364 8.96 -1.68 6.60
N ARG A 365 10.03 -1.10 7.16
CA ARG A 365 10.94 -0.17 6.49
C ARG A 365 12.05 -0.94 5.80
#